data_AF-A0A7T1I9K2-F1
#
_entry.id   AF-A0A7T1I9K2-F1
#
_cell.length_a   1.000
_cell.length_b   1.000
_cell.length_c   1.000
_cell.angle_alpha   90.00
_cell.angle_beta   90.00
_cell.angle_gamma   90.00
#
_symmetry.space_group_name_H-M   'P 1'
#
loop_
_entity.id
_entity.type
_entity.pdbx_description
1 polymer ?
#
loop_
_entity_poly.entity_id
_entity_poly.type
_entity_poly.pdbx_seq_one_letter_code
_entity_poly.pdbx_strand_id
1 'polypeptide(L)' 'MSLDQLKAFLGVMQNKASLREAVLAAAKADDVAQIGASLGYEFSGDELLRLSGKKVGRVTVTKQDIPGEYN' A
#
# COMPACT_ATOMS: atom_id res chain seq x y z
N MET A 1 9.10 -5.66 13.49
CA MET A 1 8.56 -6.81 12.75
C MET A 1 7.69 -6.34 11.58
N SER A 2 6.65 -5.53 11.80
CA SER A 2 5.72 -5.09 10.75
C SER A 2 6.28 -4.15 9.67
N LEU A 3 7.23 -3.26 10.00
CA LEU A 3 7.77 -2.29 9.03
C LEU A 3 8.64 -2.93 7.93
N ASP A 4 9.20 -4.11 8.18
CA ASP A 4 9.98 -4.87 7.20
C ASP A 4 9.05 -5.58 6.20
N GLN A 5 7.94 -6.14 6.69
CA GLN A 5 6.87 -6.72 5.86
C GLN A 5 6.25 -5.66 4.95
N LEU A 6 5.98 -4.47 5.48
CA LEU A 6 5.48 -3.35 4.70
C LEU A 6 6.46 -2.91 3.61
N LYS A 7 7.77 -2.84 3.90
CA LYS A 7 8.80 -2.56 2.88
C LYS A 7 8.86 -3.64 1.80
N ALA A 8 8.80 -4.91 2.20
CA ALA A 8 8.81 -6.04 1.27
C ALA A 8 7.58 -6.02 0.35
N PHE A 9 6.39 -5.75 0.91
CA PHE A 9 5.15 -5.55 0.17
C PHE A 9 5.27 -4.42 -0.87
N LEU A 10 5.75 -3.25 -0.46
CA LEU A 10 5.97 -2.11 -1.36
C LEU A 10 7.03 -2.40 -2.45
N GLY A 11 8.00 -3.27 -2.16
CA GLY A 11 8.95 -3.79 -3.13
C GLY A 11 8.29 -4.67 -4.18
N VAL A 12 7.46 -5.63 -3.76
CA VAL A 12 6.75 -6.53 -4.68
C VAL A 12 5.70 -5.80 -5.52
N MET A 13 4.99 -4.84 -4.94
CA MET A 13 4.02 -3.99 -5.65
C MET A 13 4.64 -3.25 -6.84
N GLN A 14 5.91 -2.84 -6.76
CA GLN A 14 6.60 -2.19 -7.89
C GLN A 14 6.78 -3.12 -9.10
N ASN A 15 6.87 -4.42 -8.88
CA ASN A 15 7.12 -5.41 -9.93
C ASN A 15 5.85 -6.15 -10.38
N LYS A 16 4.69 -5.90 -9.75
CA LYS A 16 3.41 -6.54 -10.08
C LYS A 16 2.35 -5.49 -10.39
N ALA A 17 2.06 -5.30 -11.68
CA ALA A 17 1.04 -4.36 -12.14
C ALA A 17 -0.33 -4.61 -11.50
N SER A 18 -0.81 -5.86 -11.49
CA SER A 18 -2.10 -6.21 -10.90
C SER A 18 -2.18 -5.93 -9.39
N LEU A 19 -1.07 -6.08 -8.67
CA LEU A 19 -1.00 -5.72 -7.25
C LEU A 19 -1.07 -4.21 -7.07
N ARG A 20 -0.35 -3.46 -7.91
CA ARG A 20 -0.41 -2.00 -7.91
C ARG A 20 -1.82 -1.50 -8.22
N GLU A 21 -2.50 -2.09 -9.20
CA GLU A 21 -3.89 -1.75 -9.55
C GLU A 21 -4.85 -2.03 -8.38
N ALA A 22 -4.72 -3.17 -7.72
CA ALA A 22 -5.51 -3.50 -6.52
C ALA A 22 -5.27 -2.48 -5.38
N VAL A 23 -4.02 -2.08 -5.15
CA VAL A 23 -3.67 -1.08 -4.14
C VAL A 23 -4.17 0.32 -4.52
N LEU A 24 -4.16 0.68 -5.81
CA LEU A 24 -4.68 1.96 -6.30
C LEU A 24 -6.22 2.02 -6.32
N ALA A 25 -6.88 0.87 -6.41
CA ALA A 25 -8.33 0.75 -6.28
C ALA A 25 -8.79 0.75 -4.82
N ALA A 26 -7.88 0.51 -3.88
CA ALA A 26 -8.17 0.54 -2.46
C ALA A 26 -8.46 1.97 -1.98
N ALA A 27 -9.62 2.17 -1.36
CA ALA A 27 -10.05 3.49 -0.88
C ALA A 27 -9.42 3.86 0.48
N LYS A 28 -9.05 2.87 1.30
CA LYS A 28 -8.49 3.08 2.64
C LYS A 28 -7.19 2.31 2.83
N ALA A 29 -6.35 2.81 3.75
CA ALA A 29 -5.13 2.11 4.14
C ALA A 29 -5.39 0.71 4.73
N ASP A 30 -6.57 0.50 5.33
CA ASP A 30 -7.00 -0.80 5.83
C ASP A 30 -7.24 -1.81 4.71
N ASP A 31 -7.87 -1.39 3.60
CA ASP A 31 -8.04 -2.23 2.40
C ASP A 31 -6.68 -2.66 1.83
N VAL A 32 -5.69 -1.76 1.82
CA VAL A 32 -4.31 -2.09 1.41
C VAL A 32 -3.66 -3.10 2.35
N ALA A 33 -3.93 -3.00 3.66
CA ALA A 33 -3.48 -3.98 4.64
C ALA A 33 -4.11 -5.36 4.41
N GLN A 34 -5.39 -5.42 4.06
CA GLN A 34 -6.05 -6.68 3.67
C GLN A 34 -5.44 -7.29 2.39
N ILE A 35 -5.11 -6.47 1.40
CA ILE A 35 -4.42 -6.93 0.17
C ILE A 35 -3.04 -7.51 0.51
N GLY A 36 -2.29 -6.84 1.39
CA GLY A 36 -1.01 -7.33 1.91
C GLY A 36 -1.15 -8.65 2.67
N ALA A 37 -2.15 -8.75 3.56
CA ALA A 37 -2.43 -9.94 4.34
C ALA A 37 -2.77 -11.14 3.46
N SER A 38 -3.51 -10.94 2.36
CA SER A 38 -3.81 -11.99 1.38
C SER A 38 -2.57 -12.54 0.67
N LEU A 39 -1.45 -11.80 0.70
CA LEU A 39 -0.16 -12.21 0.15
C LEU A 39 0.82 -12.72 1.23
N GLY A 40 0.38 -12.77 2.49
CA GLY A 40 1.18 -13.19 3.65
C GLY A 40 2.00 -12.07 4.31
N TYR A 41 1.74 -10.80 3.97
CA TYR A 41 2.37 -9.66 4.63
C TYR A 41 1.54 -9.19 5.82
N GLU A 42 2.18 -9.01 6.98
CA GLU A 42 1.51 -8.58 8.20
C GLU A 42 1.88 -7.13 8.54
N PHE A 43 0.98 -6.20 8.22
CA PHE A 43 1.07 -4.78 8.59
C PHE A 43 -0.33 -4.19 8.72
N SER A 44 -0.45 -3.11 9.48
CA SER A 44 -1.72 -2.41 9.68
C SER A 44 -1.86 -1.16 8.80
N GLY A 45 -3.11 -0.75 8.53
CA GLY A 45 -3.39 0.49 7.81
C GLY A 45 -2.80 1.74 8.50
N ASP A 46 -2.73 1.76 9.83
CA ASP A 46 -2.09 2.85 10.60
C ASP A 46 -0.57 2.95 10.32
N GLU A 47 0.09 1.81 10.12
CA GLU A 47 1.52 1.77 9.79
C GLU A 47 1.77 2.30 8.38
N LEU A 48 0.88 2.00 7.44
CA LEU A 48 0.84 2.61 6.11
C LEU A 48 0.67 4.13 6.21
N LEU A 49 -0.26 4.59 7.04
CA LEU A 49 -0.51 6.02 7.24
C LEU A 49 0.66 6.73 7.92
N ARG A 50 1.38 6.07 8.83
CA ARG A 50 2.64 6.58 9.40
C ARG A 50 3.75 6.77 8.37
N LEU A 51 3.73 5.96 7.31
CA LEU A 51 4.62 6.14 6.16
C LEU A 51 4.04 7.11 5.12
N SER A 52 2.76 7.45 5.19
CA SER A 52 2.15 8.44 4.31
C SER A 52 2.84 9.80 4.50
N GLY A 53 3.30 10.38 3.40
CA GLY A 53 4.15 11.58 3.39
C GLY A 53 5.65 11.28 3.55
N LYS A 54 6.05 10.01 3.74
CA LYS A 54 7.45 9.57 3.72
C LYS A 54 7.73 8.69 2.50
N LYS A 55 8.94 8.81 2.00
CA LYS A 55 9.44 7.96 0.91
C LYS A 55 10.05 6.68 1.49
N VAL A 56 9.60 5.54 1.02
CA VAL A 56 10.17 4.22 1.37
C VAL A 56 10.82 3.65 0.13
N GLY A 57 12.15 3.75 0.07
CA GLY A 57 12.92 3.37 -1.12
C GLY A 57 12.55 4.25 -2.32
N ARG A 58 11.87 3.67 -3.31
CA ARG A 58 11.35 4.37 -4.50
C ARG A 58 9.85 4.65 -4.46
N VAL A 59 9.13 4.15 -3.45
CA VAL A 59 7.69 4.35 -3.30
C VAL A 59 7.43 5.53 -2.40
N THR A 60 6.68 6.50 -2.90
CA THR A 60 6.11 7.56 -2.07
C THR A 60 4.72 7.11 -1.66
N VAL A 61 4.50 6.91 -0.36
CA VAL A 61 3.16 6.66 0.15
C VAL A 61 2.49 8.01 0.29
N THR A 62 1.45 8.27 -0.48
CA THR A 62 0.65 9.49 -0.40
C THR A 62 -0.77 9.11 -0.02
N LYS A 63 -1.43 9.94 0.80
CA LYS A 63 -2.89 9.85 0.91
C LYS A 63 -3.45 10.07 -0.47
N GLN A 64 -4.17 9.07 -0.98
CA GLN A 64 -4.87 9.23 -2.23
C GLN A 64 -6.07 10.12 -1.98
N ASP A 65 -5.93 11.38 -2.36
CA ASP A 65 -7.07 12.24 -2.64
C ASP A 65 -7.62 11.69 -3.96
N ILE A 66 -8.66 10.86 -3.89
CA ILE A 66 -9.29 10.31 -5.09
C ILE A 66 -10.28 11.39 -5.57
N PRO A 67 -9.98 12.22 -6.59
CA PRO A 67 -11.05 12.84 -7.36
C PRO A 67 -11.75 11.68 -8.06
N GLY A 68 -12.86 11.24 -7.46
CA GLY A 68 -13.58 10.08 -7.94
C GLY A 68 -14.14 10.35 -9.32
N GLU A 69 -13.52 9.82 -10.36
CA GLU A 69 -14.15 9.36 -11.59
C GLU A 69 -13.32 8.22 -12.18
N TYR A 70 -13.72 6.98 -11.91
CA TYR A 70 -13.44 5.86 -12.80
C TYR A 70 -14.73 5.59 -13.56
N ASN A 71 -14.75 5.94 -14.86
CA ASN A 71 -15.78 5.55 -15.83
C ASN A 71 -15.15 4.63 -16.88
#